data_AF-A0A534P6V7-F1
#
_entry.id   AF-A0A534P6V7-F1
#
_cell.length_a   1.000
_cell.length_b   1.000
_cell.length_c   1.000
_cell.angle_alpha   90.00
_cell.angle_beta   90.00
_cell.angle_gamma   90.00
#
_symmetry.space_group_name_H-M   'P 1'
#
loop_
_entity.id
_entity.type
_entity.pdbx_description
1 polymer ?
#
loop_
_entity_poly.entity_id
_entity_poly.type
_entity_poly.pdbx_seq_one_letter_code
_entity_poly.pdbx_strand_id
1 'polypeptide(L)'
;FIQQLFPPGEIYATIFSQKIQDAIGEVGPESVGAKNMLTKIGFRYDERIDPFDGGPHYSSPTELIEPIRGFRRARLSGQRLASDASTDEVHDRLIAVERTQGRNRFRAVWSRCVFRDAEVVLPEETVEVLEAKEGDRLHTIPFD
;
A
#
# COMPACT_ATOMS: atom_id res chain seq x y z
N PHE A 1 17.04 9.01 -6.57
CA PHE A 1 17.54 10.28 -6.03
C PHE A 1 18.89 10.60 -6.66
N ILE A 2 19.09 11.83 -7.16
CA ILE A 2 20.34 12.25 -7.82
C ILE A 2 21.07 13.22 -6.86
N GLN A 3 21.96 12.69 -6.03
CA GLN A 3 22.66 13.48 -4.99
C GLN A 3 23.46 14.65 -5.56
N GLN A 4 23.99 14.50 -6.79
CA GLN A 4 24.84 15.51 -7.44
C GLN A 4 24.13 16.83 -7.77
N LEU A 5 22.81 16.88 -7.67
CA LEU A 5 22.04 18.11 -7.86
C LEU A 5 21.98 18.97 -6.60
N PHE A 6 22.34 18.42 -5.45
CA PHE A 6 22.45 19.22 -4.24
C PHE A 6 23.72 20.07 -4.30
N PRO A 7 23.66 21.29 -3.74
CA PRO A 7 24.84 22.09 -3.52
C PRO A 7 25.88 21.29 -2.70
N PRO A 8 27.18 21.50 -2.93
CA PRO A 8 28.23 20.78 -2.22
C PRO A 8 28.36 21.19 -0.74
N GLY A 9 27.58 22.17 -0.29
CA GLY A 9 27.60 22.69 1.07
C GLY A 9 26.21 23.04 1.58
N GLU A 10 26.15 23.51 2.81
CA GLU A 10 24.90 23.87 3.47
C GLU A 10 24.27 25.10 2.82
N ILE A 11 22.94 25.09 2.73
CA ILE A 11 22.14 26.28 2.44
C ILE A 11 21.37 26.62 3.71
N TYR A 12 21.60 27.82 4.24
CA TYR A 12 20.83 28.33 5.37
C TYR A 12 19.42 28.70 4.92
N ALA A 13 18.40 28.02 5.45
CA ALA A 13 17.00 28.29 5.07
C ALA A 13 16.59 29.76 5.31
N THR A 14 17.26 30.45 6.25
CA THR A 14 17.05 31.86 6.59
C THR A 14 17.36 32.84 5.45
N ILE A 15 18.07 32.43 4.40
CA ILE A 15 18.31 33.27 3.22
C ILE A 15 17.06 33.37 2.33
N PHE A 16 16.12 32.44 2.48
CA PHE A 16 14.91 32.41 1.68
C PHE A 16 13.80 33.28 2.30
N SER A 17 12.82 33.67 1.49
CA SER A 17 11.62 34.34 2.01
C SER A 17 10.82 33.41 2.93
N GLN A 18 10.02 33.96 3.84
CA GLN A 18 9.18 33.18 4.75
C GLN A 18 8.31 32.16 4.00
N LYS A 19 7.72 32.55 2.87
CA LYS A 19 6.93 31.67 2.01
C LYS A 19 7.68 30.40 1.59
N ILE A 20 8.98 30.52 1.28
CA ILE A 20 9.80 29.37 0.88
C ILE A 20 10.18 28.55 2.10
N GLN A 21 10.55 29.20 3.21
CA GLN A 21 10.83 28.51 4.47
C GLN A 21 9.64 27.65 4.91
N ASP A 22 8.43 28.17 4.81
CA ASP A 22 7.18 27.47 5.14
C ASP A 22 6.85 26.31 4.18
N ALA A 23 7.42 26.30 2.98
CA ALA A 23 7.17 25.27 1.97
C ALA A 23 8.18 24.10 2.03
N ILE A 24 9.35 24.29 2.66
CA ILE A 24 10.37 23.25 2.76
C ILE A 24 9.84 22.07 3.58
N GLY A 25 9.88 20.88 2.99
CA GLY A 25 9.41 19.66 3.66
C GLY A 25 7.89 19.52 3.70
N GLU A 26 7.15 20.39 3.00
CA GLU A 26 5.70 20.29 2.90
C GLU A 26 5.25 19.65 1.60
N VAL A 27 4.14 18.92 1.66
CA VAL A 27 3.50 18.33 0.48
C VAL A 27 2.59 19.35 -0.20
N GLY A 28 2.49 19.27 -1.52
CA GLY A 28 1.48 20.04 -2.26
C GLY A 28 0.04 19.62 -1.88
N PRO A 29 -0.97 20.47 -2.14
CA PRO A 29 -2.37 20.19 -1.77
C PRO A 29 -2.89 18.85 -2.30
N GLU A 30 -2.54 18.49 -3.53
CA GLU A 30 -2.93 17.23 -4.18
C GLU A 30 -2.25 15.99 -3.56
N SER A 31 -1.16 16.18 -2.80
CA SER A 31 -0.37 15.11 -2.21
C SER A 31 -0.65 14.87 -0.72
N VAL A 32 -1.52 15.67 -0.11
CA VAL A 32 -1.92 15.52 1.31
C VAL A 32 -2.54 14.15 1.57
N GLY A 33 -3.37 13.64 0.65
CA GLY A 33 -3.96 12.31 0.77
C GLY A 33 -2.91 11.19 0.79
N ALA A 34 -1.91 11.29 -0.09
CA ALA A 34 -0.80 10.32 -0.14
C ALA A 34 0.06 10.37 1.14
N LYS A 35 0.38 11.57 1.65
CA LYS A 35 1.07 11.75 2.94
C LYS A 35 0.31 11.04 4.06
N ASN A 36 -0.99 11.30 4.18
CA ASN A 36 -1.82 10.70 5.23
C ASN A 36 -1.91 9.17 5.11
N MET A 37 -2.02 8.64 3.89
CA MET A 37 -2.05 7.20 3.65
C MET A 37 -0.72 6.54 4.08
N LEU A 38 0.42 7.11 3.65
CA LEU A 38 1.75 6.58 3.98
C LEU A 38 2.02 6.63 5.49
N THR A 39 1.69 7.75 6.14
CA THR A 39 1.91 7.89 7.59
C THR A 39 1.01 6.95 8.40
N LYS A 40 -0.24 6.73 7.98
CA LYS A 40 -1.15 5.75 8.60
C LYS A 40 -0.55 4.35 8.61
N ILE A 41 0.13 3.94 7.54
CA ILE A 41 0.68 2.59 7.40
C ILE A 41 2.11 2.43 7.93
N GLY A 42 2.66 3.45 8.60
CA GLY A 42 3.94 3.37 9.31
C GLY A 42 5.12 4.09 8.66
N PHE A 43 4.91 4.87 7.59
CA PHE A 43 5.96 5.75 7.08
C PHE A 43 6.12 7.00 7.93
N ARG A 44 7.34 7.52 7.99
CA ARG A 44 7.68 8.75 8.72
C ARG A 44 8.52 9.65 7.84
N TYR A 45 8.49 10.95 8.12
CA TYR A 45 9.36 11.90 7.46
C TYR A 45 10.82 11.52 7.71
N ASP A 46 11.60 11.41 6.63
CA ASP A 46 12.99 10.93 6.64
C ASP A 46 14.01 12.07 6.78
N GLU A 47 13.56 13.26 7.19
CA GLU A 47 14.40 14.48 7.29
C GLU A 47 15.11 14.85 5.99
N ARG A 48 14.48 14.51 4.85
CA ARG A 48 15.02 14.73 3.52
C ARG A 48 13.98 15.37 2.62
N ILE A 49 14.46 16.25 1.75
CA ILE A 49 13.64 16.96 0.79
C ILE A 49 14.13 16.69 -0.64
N ASP A 50 13.24 16.87 -1.62
CA ASP A 50 13.60 16.87 -3.03
C ASP A 50 14.33 18.17 -3.41
N PRO A 51 15.42 18.13 -4.19
CA PRO A 51 16.21 19.33 -4.54
C PRO A 51 15.51 20.26 -5.53
N PHE A 52 14.45 19.82 -6.20
CA PHE A 52 13.75 20.60 -7.21
C PHE A 52 12.56 21.36 -6.62
N ASP A 53 11.72 20.67 -5.84
CA ASP A 53 10.48 21.26 -5.29
C ASP A 53 10.45 21.39 -3.76
N GLY A 54 11.46 20.87 -3.05
CA GLY A 54 11.54 20.93 -1.59
C GLY A 54 10.59 19.97 -0.88
N GLY A 55 9.91 19.08 -1.62
CA GLY A 55 8.93 18.14 -1.08
C GLY A 55 9.56 17.07 -0.17
N PRO A 56 8.83 16.61 0.87
CA PRO A 56 9.36 15.69 1.86
C PRO A 56 9.50 14.25 1.36
N HIS A 57 10.54 13.58 1.83
CA HIS A 57 10.69 12.13 1.69
C HIS A 57 10.14 11.42 2.92
N TYR A 58 9.45 10.31 2.67
CA TYR A 58 8.92 9.43 3.71
C TYR A 58 9.55 8.04 3.59
N SER A 59 9.97 7.46 4.70
CA SER A 59 10.62 6.15 4.77
C SER A 59 10.06 5.29 5.91
N SER A 60 10.22 3.97 5.80
CA SER A 60 9.93 3.02 6.88
C SER A 60 10.71 1.71 6.65
N PRO A 61 11.27 1.08 7.70
CA PRO A 61 11.69 -0.32 7.63
C PRO A 61 10.51 -1.19 7.19
N THR A 62 10.76 -2.13 6.28
CA THR A 62 9.70 -2.95 5.66
C THR A 62 8.88 -3.72 6.70
N GLU A 63 9.53 -4.19 7.76
CA GLU A 63 8.94 -4.90 8.89
C GLU A 63 8.00 -4.04 9.76
N LEU A 64 8.06 -2.70 9.63
CA LEU A 64 7.20 -1.76 10.35
C LEU A 64 6.01 -1.29 9.52
N ILE A 65 5.91 -1.68 8.24
CA ILE A 65 4.81 -1.29 7.36
C ILE A 65 3.59 -2.18 7.65
N GLU A 66 2.51 -1.58 8.14
CA GLU A 66 1.34 -2.31 8.65
C GLU A 66 0.74 -3.32 7.64
N PRO A 67 0.48 -2.95 6.37
CA PRO A 67 0.00 -3.91 5.37
C PRO A 67 0.93 -5.11 5.16
N ILE A 68 2.25 -4.92 5.30
CA ILE A 68 3.25 -5.98 5.16
C ILE A 68 3.22 -6.88 6.40
N ARG A 69 3.08 -6.32 7.60
CA ARG A 69 2.93 -7.10 8.84
C ARG A 69 1.66 -7.94 8.84
N GLY A 70 0.58 -7.36 8.31
CA GLY A 70 -0.70 -8.03 8.15
C GLY A 70 -0.78 -9.00 6.95
N PHE A 71 0.30 -9.16 6.18
CA PHE A 71 0.32 -9.98 4.98
C PHE A 71 0.01 -11.46 5.30
N ARG A 72 -0.84 -12.07 4.47
CA ARG A 72 -1.16 -13.51 4.55
C ARG A 72 -1.18 -14.14 3.17
N ARG A 73 -0.70 -15.38 3.08
CA ARG A 73 -0.92 -16.26 1.91
C ARG A 73 -2.02 -17.25 2.24
N ALA A 74 -2.92 -17.47 1.29
CA ALA A 74 -4.00 -18.45 1.42
C ALA A 74 -4.28 -19.10 0.07
N ARG A 75 -4.89 -20.29 0.08
CA ARG A 75 -5.40 -20.92 -1.16
C ARG A 75 -6.83 -20.49 -1.40
N LEU A 76 -7.22 -20.23 -2.64
CA LEU A 76 -8.61 -19.94 -2.97
C LEU A 76 -9.46 -21.20 -2.72
N SER A 77 -10.45 -21.10 -1.85
CA SER A 77 -11.41 -22.19 -1.59
C SER A 77 -12.31 -22.45 -2.80
N GLY A 78 -12.81 -23.67 -2.93
CA GLY A 78 -13.91 -23.99 -3.86
C GLY A 78 -15.25 -23.39 -3.42
N GLN A 79 -15.38 -23.05 -2.13
CA GLN A 79 -16.56 -22.38 -1.60
C GLN A 79 -16.59 -20.89 -1.94
N ARG A 80 -17.77 -20.28 -1.85
CA ARG A 80 -17.99 -18.85 -2.09
C ARG A 80 -18.58 -18.18 -0.88
N LEU A 81 -18.19 -16.91 -0.70
CA LEU A 81 -18.67 -16.12 0.41
C LEU A 81 -20.16 -15.79 0.17
N ALA A 82 -21.01 -16.28 1.06
CA ALA A 82 -22.44 -15.97 1.03
C ALA A 82 -22.67 -14.53 1.53
N SER A 83 -23.75 -13.90 1.05
CA SER A 83 -24.09 -12.52 1.40
C SER A 83 -24.49 -12.33 2.87
N ASP A 84 -24.81 -13.40 3.58
CA ASP A 84 -25.27 -13.44 4.97
C ASP A 84 -24.19 -13.89 5.96
N ALA A 85 -22.91 -13.96 5.54
CA ALA A 85 -21.80 -14.29 6.43
C ALA A 85 -21.73 -13.34 7.63
N SER A 86 -21.52 -13.89 8.83
CA SER A 86 -21.45 -13.10 10.06
C SER A 86 -20.32 -12.06 9.97
N THR A 87 -20.60 -10.83 10.41
CA THR A 87 -19.67 -9.70 10.25
C THR A 87 -18.35 -9.91 10.99
N ASP A 88 -18.35 -10.65 12.09
CA ASP A 88 -17.17 -10.86 12.94
C ASP A 88 -16.09 -11.74 12.27
N GLU A 89 -16.46 -12.54 11.27
CA GLU A 89 -15.52 -13.40 10.51
C GLU A 89 -15.06 -12.77 9.19
N VAL A 90 -15.70 -11.67 8.77
CA VAL A 90 -15.46 -11.04 7.47
C VAL A 90 -14.39 -9.96 7.61
N HIS A 91 -13.38 -10.04 6.75
CA HIS A 91 -12.27 -9.08 6.71
C HIS A 91 -12.21 -8.38 5.35
N ASP A 92 -12.01 -7.06 5.37
CA ASP A 92 -11.70 -6.27 4.18
C ASP A 92 -10.21 -6.35 3.86
N ARG A 93 -9.87 -6.82 2.65
CA ARG A 93 -8.47 -7.04 2.25
C ARG A 93 -8.23 -6.65 0.80
N LEU A 94 -7.01 -6.23 0.50
CA LEU A 94 -6.49 -6.27 -0.88
C LEU A 94 -5.99 -7.68 -1.13
N ILE A 95 -6.49 -8.30 -2.19
CA ILE A 95 -6.25 -9.69 -2.54
C ILE A 95 -5.65 -9.72 -3.93
N ALA A 96 -4.51 -10.39 -4.05
CA ALA A 96 -3.76 -10.49 -5.28
C ALA A 96 -3.49 -11.94 -5.67
N VAL A 97 -3.44 -12.16 -6.98
CA VAL A 97 -2.96 -13.39 -7.60
C VAL A 97 -1.77 -13.06 -8.49
N GLU A 98 -0.69 -13.83 -8.35
CA GLU A 98 0.51 -13.74 -9.18
C GLU A 98 0.63 -15.02 -10.03
N ARG A 99 0.92 -14.86 -11.32
CA ARG A 99 1.07 -15.96 -12.29
C ARG A 99 2.48 -15.97 -12.86
N THR A 100 3.05 -17.15 -13.04
CA THR A 100 4.40 -17.31 -13.60
C THR A 100 4.46 -17.08 -15.11
N GLN A 101 3.32 -17.17 -15.81
CA GLN A 101 3.21 -17.09 -17.27
C GLN A 101 2.02 -16.20 -17.69
N GLY A 102 1.98 -15.86 -18.99
CA GLY A 102 0.93 -15.03 -19.57
C GLY A 102 1.29 -13.53 -19.66
N ARG A 103 0.42 -12.76 -20.35
CA ARG A 103 0.58 -11.31 -20.54
C ARG A 103 0.23 -10.51 -19.28
N ASN A 104 -0.77 -10.96 -18.52
CA ASN A 104 -1.16 -10.36 -17.24
C ASN A 104 -0.78 -11.30 -16.09
N ARG A 105 0.35 -10.99 -15.45
CA ARG A 105 0.95 -11.81 -14.39
C ARG A 105 0.55 -11.41 -12.97
N PHE A 106 -0.13 -10.28 -12.80
CA PHE A 106 -0.53 -9.79 -11.49
C PHE A 106 -1.89 -9.12 -11.57
N ARG A 107 -2.83 -9.56 -10.73
CA ARG A 107 -4.12 -8.89 -10.52
C ARG A 107 -4.32 -8.71 -9.03
N ALA A 108 -4.90 -7.58 -8.65
CA ALA A 108 -5.30 -7.30 -7.27
C ALA A 108 -6.65 -6.58 -7.23
N VAL A 109 -7.44 -6.88 -6.21
CA VAL A 109 -8.76 -6.29 -5.98
C VAL A 109 -8.99 -6.19 -4.47
N TRP A 110 -9.67 -5.13 -4.07
CA TRP A 110 -10.23 -5.05 -2.73
C TRP A 110 -11.46 -5.95 -2.63
N SER A 111 -11.52 -6.80 -1.61
CA SER A 111 -12.68 -7.65 -1.38
C SER A 111 -12.82 -8.03 0.08
N ARG A 112 -14.07 -8.35 0.44
CA ARG A 112 -14.41 -9.03 1.68
C ARG A 112 -14.03 -10.49 1.58
N CYS A 113 -13.49 -11.05 2.64
CA CYS A 113 -13.08 -12.44 2.68
C CYS A 113 -13.26 -13.05 4.06
N VAL A 114 -13.41 -14.37 4.09
CA VAL A 114 -13.35 -15.17 5.32
C VAL A 114 -12.18 -16.13 5.18
N PHE A 115 -11.37 -16.23 6.24
CA PHE A 115 -10.33 -17.26 6.31
C PHE A 115 -10.88 -18.51 6.98
N ARG A 116 -10.63 -19.67 6.37
CA ARG A 116 -10.90 -20.98 6.95
C ARG A 116 -9.61 -21.80 6.85
N ASP A 117 -8.94 -21.97 7.98
CA ASP A 117 -7.61 -22.57 8.04
C ASP A 117 -6.60 -21.86 7.10
N ALA A 118 -6.10 -22.59 6.09
CA ALA A 118 -5.17 -22.08 5.08
C ALA A 118 -5.87 -21.60 3.79
N GLU A 119 -7.21 -21.62 3.78
CA GLU A 119 -8.02 -21.19 2.65
C GLU A 119 -8.63 -19.81 2.87
N VAL A 120 -8.87 -19.12 1.76
CA VAL A 120 -9.64 -17.88 1.72
C VAL A 120 -10.88 -18.09 0.87
N VAL A 121 -12.02 -17.71 1.44
CA VAL A 121 -13.34 -17.77 0.80
C VAL A 121 -13.68 -16.36 0.33
N LEU A 122 -13.95 -16.22 -0.97
CA LEU A 122 -14.22 -14.94 -1.63
C LEU A 122 -15.62 -14.92 -2.28
N PRO A 123 -16.21 -13.72 -2.48
CA PRO A 123 -17.35 -13.55 -3.35
C PRO A 123 -17.06 -14.02 -4.78
N GLU A 124 -18.06 -14.55 -5.48
CA GLU A 124 -17.91 -15.02 -6.88
C GLU A 124 -17.37 -13.91 -7.79
N GLU A 125 -17.95 -12.70 -7.69
CA GLU A 125 -17.51 -11.52 -8.45
C GLU A 125 -16.02 -11.21 -8.29
N THR A 126 -15.45 -11.45 -7.10
CA THR A 126 -14.03 -11.22 -6.83
C THR A 126 -13.16 -12.26 -7.52
N VAL A 127 -13.60 -13.52 -7.51
CA VAL A 127 -12.90 -14.62 -8.20
C VAL A 127 -12.89 -14.40 -9.71
N GLU A 128 -14.03 -13.96 -10.27
CA GLU A 128 -14.16 -13.61 -11.69
C GLU A 128 -13.22 -12.47 -12.09
N VAL A 129 -13.20 -11.37 -11.33
CA VAL A 129 -12.32 -10.20 -11.60
C VAL A 129 -10.83 -10.55 -11.45
N LEU A 130 -10.49 -11.40 -10.47
CA LEU A 130 -9.13 -11.93 -10.31
C LEU A 130 -8.74 -12.92 -11.42
N GLU A 131 -9.71 -13.48 -12.14
CA GLU A 131 -9.54 -14.63 -13.02
C GLU A 131 -8.82 -15.80 -12.30
N ALA A 132 -9.09 -15.95 -11.00
CA ALA A 132 -8.47 -16.96 -10.15
C ALA A 132 -9.22 -18.29 -10.24
N LYS A 133 -8.52 -19.39 -9.98
CA LYS A 133 -9.07 -20.74 -9.94
C LYS A 133 -8.99 -21.30 -8.54
N GLU A 134 -9.89 -22.23 -8.23
CA GLU A 134 -9.81 -22.99 -6.98
C GLU A 134 -8.40 -23.58 -6.79
N GLY A 135 -7.87 -23.44 -5.58
CA GLY A 135 -6.54 -23.89 -5.21
C GLY A 135 -5.40 -22.94 -5.59
N ASP A 136 -5.66 -21.87 -6.35
CA ASP A 136 -4.68 -20.81 -6.64
C ASP A 136 -4.18 -20.21 -5.33
N ARG A 137 -2.88 -19.87 -5.31
CA ARG A 137 -2.26 -19.18 -4.19
C ARG A 137 -2.53 -17.69 -4.30
N LEU A 138 -3.22 -17.16 -3.29
CA LEU A 138 -3.53 -15.74 -3.17
C LEU A 138 -2.65 -15.08 -2.10
N HIS A 139 -2.40 -13.79 -2.32
CA HIS A 139 -1.58 -12.91 -1.51
C HIS A 139 -2.49 -11.81 -0.98
N THR A 140 -2.57 -11.62 0.33
CA THR A 140 -3.54 -10.68 0.91
C THR A 140 -2.90 -9.75 1.92
N ILE A 141 -3.32 -8.49 1.93
CA ILE A 141 -2.98 -7.50 2.95
C ILE A 141 -4.27 -6.86 3.51
N PRO A 142 -4.29 -6.39 4.76
CA PRO A 142 -5.44 -5.66 5.31
C PRO A 142 -5.74 -4.36 4.52
N PHE A 143 -6.98 -3.87 4.58
CA PHE A 143 -7.43 -2.64 3.91
C PHE A 143 -8.16 -1.64 4.84
N ASP A 144 -7.97 -1.78 6.14
CA ASP A 144 -8.62 -1.04 7.22
C ASP A 144 -7.88 0.24 7.68
#